data_AF-A0A265NB71-F1
#
_entry.id   AF-A0A265NB71-F1
#
_cell.length_a   1.000
_cell.length_b   1.000
_cell.length_c   1.000
_cell.angle_alpha   90.00
_cell.angle_beta   90.00
_cell.angle_gamma   90.00
#
_symmetry.space_group_name_H-M   'P 1'
#
loop_
_entity.id
_entity.type
_entity.pdbx_description
1 polymer ?
#
loop_
_entity_poly.entity_id
_entity_poly.type
_entity_poly.pdbx_seq_one_letter_code
_entity_poly.pdbx_strand_id
1 'polypeptide(L)'
;MKMNKIKILVLTYLSIVLIAGCSNKDETAEGKDEVDKIFEETDKVAIEFYKAGFELNIPKIYEMLSSKGKESIGEYVIGMEGNELDVSADELIQVEEFENYKQQHPDKFKAFNKLDDEYEIRRYGDAFNKETKEVVYRVEPWNEYKTYENSGDYNYISLIQNEDGKWVVKEFLETIIPDQIKDKNSGTIIHAYESNN
;
A
#
# COMPACT_ATOMS: atom_id res chain seq x y z
N MET A 1 -12.94 -78.66 7.63
CA MET A 1 -13.30 -77.80 6.47
C MET A 1 -12.23 -76.72 6.32
N LYS A 2 -11.53 -76.69 5.17
CA LYS A 2 -10.70 -75.59 4.59
C LYS A 2 -9.58 -74.98 5.48
N MET A 3 -8.30 -75.31 5.26
CA MET A 3 -7.35 -74.59 4.38
C MET A 3 -7.35 -73.06 4.57
N ASN A 4 -6.26 -72.44 5.08
CA ASN A 4 -5.11 -71.98 4.27
C ASN A 4 -4.36 -70.76 4.86
N LYS A 5 -3.03 -70.87 4.77
CA LYS A 5 -2.05 -69.87 4.31
C LYS A 5 -1.64 -68.72 5.23
N ILE A 6 -0.43 -68.91 5.76
CA ILE A 6 0.66 -67.94 5.90
C ILE A 6 0.58 -66.83 4.83
N LYS A 7 0.63 -65.57 5.27
CA LYS A 7 1.25 -64.49 4.51
C LYS A 7 2.16 -63.66 5.42
N ILE A 8 3.45 -63.78 5.11
CA ILE A 8 4.55 -62.92 5.55
C ILE A 8 4.22 -61.49 5.11
N LEU A 9 4.16 -60.56 6.06
CA LEU A 9 4.13 -59.13 5.73
C LEU A 9 5.58 -58.65 5.65
N VAL A 10 6.05 -58.49 4.41
CA VAL A 10 7.34 -57.92 4.07
C VAL A 10 7.33 -56.44 4.45
N LEU A 11 8.16 -56.06 5.43
CA LEU A 11 8.56 -54.67 5.64
C LEU A 11 9.27 -54.21 4.36
N THR A 12 8.64 -53.35 3.58
CA THR A 12 9.31 -52.64 2.49
C THR A 12 9.47 -51.19 2.91
N TYR A 13 10.69 -50.87 3.32
CA TYR A 13 11.22 -49.52 3.43
C TYR A 13 11.21 -48.93 2.00
N LEU A 14 10.31 -47.98 1.74
CA LEU A 14 10.38 -47.16 0.53
C LEU A 14 10.80 -45.76 0.95
N SER A 15 12.11 -45.54 0.89
CA SER A 15 12.76 -44.25 0.99
C SER A 15 12.24 -43.35 -0.15
N ILE A 16 11.35 -42.40 0.16
CA ILE A 16 11.08 -41.30 -0.77
C ILE A 16 12.25 -40.34 -0.64
N VAL A 17 13.04 -40.34 -1.71
CA VAL A 17 14.15 -39.44 -1.99
C VAL A 17 13.65 -38.00 -1.88
N LEU A 18 14.32 -37.21 -1.04
CA LEU A 18 14.36 -35.76 -1.09
C LEU A 18 14.76 -35.33 -2.51
N ILE A 19 13.79 -34.92 -3.32
CA ILE A 19 14.07 -34.10 -4.50
C ILE A 19 14.33 -32.70 -3.97
N ALA A 20 15.60 -32.43 -3.65
CA ALA A 20 16.13 -31.08 -3.67
C ALA A 20 16.12 -30.63 -5.15
N GLY A 21 15.03 -29.97 -5.53
CA GLY A 21 14.87 -29.30 -6.82
C GLY A 21 14.70 -27.81 -6.57
N CYS A 22 15.62 -27.01 -7.10
CA CYS A 22 15.60 -25.55 -7.03
C CYS A 22 14.22 -24.99 -7.40
N SER A 23 13.66 -24.21 -6.48
CA SER A 23 12.39 -23.50 -6.60
C SER A 23 12.46 -22.44 -7.70
N ASN A 24 12.12 -22.81 -8.93
CA ASN A 24 11.43 -21.88 -9.83
C ASN A 24 9.93 -22.12 -9.65
N LYS A 25 9.28 -21.25 -8.87
CA LYS A 25 7.83 -21.16 -8.87
C LYS A 25 7.44 -20.58 -10.23
N ASP A 26 7.10 -21.46 -11.17
CA ASP A 26 6.27 -21.06 -12.31
C ASP A 26 4.92 -20.61 -11.73
N GLU A 27 4.70 -19.30 -11.67
CA GLU A 27 3.37 -18.77 -11.44
C GLU A 27 2.49 -19.22 -12.61
N THR A 28 1.45 -19.99 -12.30
CA THR A 28 0.46 -20.41 -13.30
C THR A 28 -0.24 -19.17 -13.88
N ALA A 29 -0.63 -19.22 -15.15
CA ALA A 29 -1.31 -18.11 -15.82
C ALA A 29 -2.54 -17.61 -15.04
N GLU A 30 -3.29 -18.51 -14.38
CA GLU A 30 -4.42 -18.16 -13.50
C GLU A 30 -4.01 -17.32 -12.27
N GLY A 31 -2.84 -17.57 -11.69
CA GLY A 31 -2.33 -16.81 -10.55
C GLY A 31 -1.80 -15.42 -10.94
N LYS A 32 -1.36 -15.25 -12.20
CA LYS A 32 -0.94 -13.95 -12.72
C LYS A 32 -2.13 -13.02 -12.93
N ASP A 33 -3.21 -13.53 -13.52
CA ASP A 33 -4.44 -12.76 -13.74
C ASP A 33 -5.10 -12.29 -12.44
N GLU A 34 -4.98 -13.05 -11.35
CA GLU A 34 -5.49 -12.66 -10.02
C GLU A 34 -4.66 -11.52 -9.41
N VAL A 35 -3.33 -11.62 -9.48
CA VAL A 35 -2.42 -10.60 -8.97
C VAL A 35 -2.55 -9.29 -9.75
N ASP A 36 -2.68 -9.36 -11.07
CA ASP A 36 -2.87 -8.18 -11.91
C ASP A 36 -4.18 -7.43 -11.53
N LYS A 37 -5.27 -8.15 -11.24
CA LYS A 37 -6.52 -7.54 -10.73
C LYS A 37 -6.36 -6.88 -9.37
N ILE A 38 -5.65 -7.55 -8.45
CA ILE A 38 -5.34 -6.96 -7.14
C ILE A 38 -4.62 -5.64 -7.34
N PHE A 39 -3.61 -5.62 -8.21
CA PHE A 39 -2.84 -4.43 -8.50
C PHE A 39 -3.67 -3.32 -9.15
N GLU A 40 -4.55 -3.64 -10.09
CA GLU A 40 -5.48 -2.65 -10.67
C GLU A 40 -6.42 -2.01 -9.64
N GLU A 41 -6.85 -2.78 -8.64
CA GLU A 41 -7.66 -2.28 -7.53
C GLU A 41 -6.84 -1.42 -6.57
N THR A 42 -5.68 -1.90 -6.13
CA THR A 42 -4.85 -1.21 -5.14
C THR A 42 -4.21 0.05 -5.70
N ASP A 43 -3.92 0.10 -7.01
CA ASP A 43 -3.39 1.30 -7.66
C ASP A 43 -4.35 2.47 -7.53
N LYS A 44 -5.65 2.23 -7.73
CA LYS A 44 -6.70 3.25 -7.59
C LYS A 44 -6.78 3.76 -6.15
N VAL A 45 -6.71 2.85 -5.19
CA VAL A 45 -6.75 3.19 -3.75
C VAL A 45 -5.51 3.99 -3.35
N ALA A 46 -4.32 3.61 -3.85
CA ALA A 46 -3.08 4.33 -3.59
C ALA A 46 -3.12 5.76 -4.16
N ILE A 47 -3.60 5.93 -5.40
CA ILE A 47 -3.79 7.25 -6.03
C ILE A 47 -4.77 8.10 -5.23
N GLU A 48 -5.91 7.54 -4.83
CA GLU A 48 -6.93 8.26 -4.08
C GLU A 48 -6.44 8.67 -2.70
N PHE A 49 -5.69 7.80 -2.01
CA PHE A 49 -5.10 8.12 -0.72
C PHE A 49 -4.01 9.17 -0.83
N TYR A 50 -3.15 9.06 -1.86
CA TYR A 50 -2.12 10.06 -2.14
C TYR A 50 -2.73 11.44 -2.35
N LYS A 51 -3.77 11.53 -3.19
CA LYS A 51 -4.51 12.77 -3.40
C LYS A 51 -5.10 13.31 -2.10
N ALA A 52 -5.76 12.46 -1.32
CA ALA A 52 -6.37 12.86 -0.06
C ALA A 52 -5.33 13.37 0.94
N GLY A 53 -4.17 12.72 1.03
CA GLY A 53 -3.05 13.15 1.87
C GLY A 53 -2.46 14.47 1.41
N PHE A 54 -2.14 14.60 0.12
CA PHE A 54 -1.59 15.83 -0.42
C PHE A 54 -2.52 17.05 -0.21
N GLU A 55 -3.84 16.86 -0.33
CA GLU A 55 -4.86 17.90 -0.10
C GLU A 55 -5.24 18.07 1.39
N LEU A 56 -4.66 17.27 2.29
CA LEU A 56 -5.01 17.20 3.71
C LEU A 56 -6.53 16.97 3.94
N ASN A 57 -7.16 16.12 3.12
CA ASN A 57 -8.58 15.79 3.19
C ASN A 57 -8.84 14.75 4.30
N ILE A 58 -8.93 15.21 5.54
CA ILE A 58 -9.02 14.37 6.74
C ILE A 58 -10.20 13.40 6.73
N PRO A 59 -11.44 13.80 6.40
CA PRO A 59 -12.56 12.85 6.30
C PRO A 59 -12.26 11.71 5.32
N LYS A 60 -11.68 12.05 4.16
CA LYS A 60 -11.37 11.06 3.13
C LYS A 60 -10.23 10.13 3.56
N ILE A 61 -9.17 10.67 4.15
CA ILE A 61 -8.08 9.88 4.74
C ILE A 61 -8.68 8.88 5.74
N TYR A 62 -9.48 9.37 6.69
CA TYR A 62 -10.11 8.56 7.73
C TYR A 62 -10.95 7.41 7.16
N GLU A 63 -11.77 7.67 6.13
CA GLU A 63 -12.56 6.63 5.45
C GLU A 63 -11.71 5.47 4.91
N MET A 64 -10.50 5.78 4.44
CA MET A 64 -9.59 4.84 3.78
C MET A 64 -8.69 4.09 4.77
N LEU A 65 -8.61 4.51 6.03
CA LEU A 65 -7.77 3.86 7.03
C LEU A 65 -8.36 2.53 7.52
N SER A 66 -7.46 1.61 7.84
CA SER A 66 -7.77 0.44 8.67
C SER A 66 -8.31 0.86 10.05
N SER A 67 -8.97 -0.05 10.77
CA SER A 67 -9.47 0.25 12.12
C SER A 67 -8.38 0.78 13.06
N LYS A 68 -7.18 0.19 13.00
CA LYS A 68 -6.03 0.67 13.77
C LYS A 68 -5.59 2.07 13.32
N GLY A 69 -5.56 2.33 12.01
CA GLY A 69 -5.23 3.67 11.49
C GLY A 69 -6.23 4.73 11.93
N LYS A 70 -7.52 4.39 12.01
CA LYS A 70 -8.57 5.30 12.51
C LYS A 70 -8.38 5.69 13.97
N GLU A 71 -7.82 4.81 14.79
CA GLU A 71 -7.49 5.10 16.20
C GLU A 71 -6.28 6.04 16.33
N SER A 72 -5.44 6.14 15.29
CA SER A 72 -4.24 6.98 15.27
C SER A 72 -4.17 7.93 14.07
N ILE A 73 -5.31 8.46 13.61
CA ILE A 73 -5.40 9.37 12.44
C ILE A 73 -4.41 10.53 12.53
N GLY A 74 -4.13 11.03 13.75
CA GLY A 74 -3.13 12.06 13.98
C GLY A 74 -1.75 11.70 13.43
N GLU A 75 -1.30 10.44 13.53
CA GLU A 75 0.01 10.01 12.99
C GLU A 75 0.07 10.09 11.46
N TYR A 76 -1.06 9.82 10.79
CA TYR A 76 -1.16 9.92 9.33
C TYR A 76 -1.16 11.37 8.86
N VAL A 77 -1.76 12.27 9.65
CA VAL A 77 -1.92 13.69 9.33
C VAL A 77 -0.70 14.52 9.76
N ILE A 78 -0.03 14.14 10.85
CA ILE A 78 1.21 14.76 11.32
C ILE A 78 2.36 14.48 10.35
N GLY A 79 2.36 13.32 9.69
CA GLY A 79 3.33 12.97 8.66
C GLY A 79 3.15 13.72 7.32
N MET A 80 2.52 14.89 7.35
CA MET A 80 2.24 15.76 6.21
C MET A 80 2.81 17.15 6.52
N GLU A 81 4.13 17.24 6.71
CA GLU A 81 4.82 18.46 7.14
C GLU A 81 4.48 19.68 6.25
N GLY A 82 4.17 20.80 6.91
CA GLY A 82 3.94 22.10 6.27
C GLY A 82 2.65 22.80 6.70
N ASN A 83 1.71 22.10 7.33
CA ASN A 83 0.39 22.62 7.71
C ASN A 83 -0.03 22.10 9.08
N GLU A 84 0.65 22.53 10.15
CA GLU A 84 0.21 22.22 11.53
C GLU A 84 -1.23 22.65 11.71
N LEU A 85 -2.16 21.70 11.86
CA LEU A 85 -3.55 21.99 12.19
C LEU A 85 -3.60 22.65 13.56
N ASP A 86 -4.50 23.62 13.74
CA ASP A 86 -4.69 24.26 15.05
C ASP A 86 -5.54 23.39 16.00
N VAL A 87 -6.06 22.27 15.49
CA VAL A 87 -6.97 21.34 16.16
C VAL A 87 -6.53 19.90 15.90
N SER A 88 -6.99 18.96 16.72
CA SER A 88 -6.70 17.54 16.46
C SER A 88 -7.33 17.09 15.14
N ALA A 89 -6.65 16.19 14.41
CA ALA A 89 -7.21 15.56 13.23
C ALA A 89 -8.54 14.84 13.53
N ASP A 90 -8.71 14.30 14.74
CA ASP A 90 -9.95 13.65 15.17
C ASP A 90 -11.18 14.58 15.12
N GLU A 91 -10.98 15.88 15.36
CA GLU A 91 -12.04 16.89 15.35
C GLU A 91 -12.51 17.22 13.93
N LEU A 92 -11.71 16.87 12.92
CA LEU A 92 -11.94 17.19 11.51
C LEU A 92 -12.32 15.96 10.68
N ILE A 93 -12.64 14.82 11.31
CA ILE A 93 -13.13 13.62 10.62
C ILE A 93 -14.52 13.86 10.02
N GLN A 94 -15.33 14.69 10.68
CA GLN A 94 -16.68 15.01 10.22
C GLN A 94 -16.62 16.07 9.10
N VAL A 95 -17.38 15.84 8.03
CA VAL A 95 -17.30 16.65 6.80
C VAL A 95 -17.67 18.11 7.04
N GLU A 96 -18.67 18.39 7.88
CA GLU A 96 -19.11 19.76 8.13
C GLU A 96 -18.04 20.57 8.89
N GLU A 97 -17.45 19.97 9.91
CA GLU A 97 -16.36 20.52 10.72
C GLU A 97 -15.10 20.75 9.87
N PHE A 98 -14.75 19.77 9.02
CA PHE A 98 -13.66 19.89 8.06
C PHE A 98 -13.86 21.05 7.09
N GLU A 99 -15.02 21.14 6.43
CA GLU A 99 -15.30 22.20 5.46
C GLU A 99 -15.33 23.59 6.12
N ASN A 100 -15.88 23.68 7.33
CA ASN A 100 -15.86 24.92 8.12
C ASN A 100 -14.43 25.34 8.49
N TYR A 101 -13.58 24.39 8.91
CA TYR A 101 -12.16 24.66 9.22
C TYR A 101 -11.39 25.07 7.97
N LYS A 102 -11.58 24.37 6.85
CA LYS A 102 -10.96 24.66 5.56
C LYS A 102 -11.30 26.04 5.02
N GLN A 103 -12.54 26.51 5.23
CA GLN A 103 -12.94 27.87 4.87
C GLN A 103 -12.26 28.94 5.73
N GLN A 104 -11.97 28.65 7.00
CA GLN A 104 -11.32 29.58 7.93
C GLN A 104 -9.80 29.60 7.76
N HIS A 105 -9.20 28.48 7.32
CA HIS A 105 -7.75 28.28 7.20
C HIS A 105 -7.34 27.78 5.80
N PRO A 106 -7.73 28.47 4.70
CA PRO A 106 -7.54 27.96 3.33
C PRO A 106 -6.07 27.83 2.92
N ASP A 107 -5.15 28.54 3.58
CA ASP A 107 -3.70 28.49 3.39
C ASP A 107 -3.08 27.17 3.84
N LYS A 108 -3.76 26.41 4.72
CA LYS A 108 -3.33 25.10 5.20
C LYS A 108 -3.64 23.94 4.25
N PHE A 109 -4.31 24.21 3.13
CA PHE A 109 -4.78 23.18 2.21
C PHE A 109 -4.17 23.36 0.83
N LYS A 110 -3.64 22.26 0.28
CA LYS A 110 -3.13 22.21 -1.09
C LYS A 110 -4.23 21.75 -2.04
N ALA A 111 -4.01 22.01 -3.33
CA ALA A 111 -4.87 21.54 -4.40
C ALA A 111 -4.07 20.58 -5.27
N PHE A 112 -4.45 19.31 -5.29
CA PHE A 112 -3.68 18.25 -5.99
C PHE A 112 -3.46 18.57 -7.47
N ASN A 113 -4.45 19.18 -8.10
CA ASN A 113 -4.41 19.56 -9.52
C ASN A 113 -3.30 20.56 -9.87
N LYS A 114 -2.68 21.22 -8.90
CA LYS A 114 -1.52 22.10 -9.13
C LYS A 114 -0.20 21.34 -9.27
N LEU A 115 -0.18 20.04 -8.99
CA LEU A 115 0.97 19.18 -9.32
C LEU A 115 1.14 19.03 -10.84
N ASP A 116 0.09 19.18 -11.65
CA ASP A 116 0.20 19.16 -13.12
C ASP A 116 0.96 17.94 -13.67
N ASP A 117 0.65 16.75 -13.13
CA ASP A 117 1.33 15.47 -13.42
C ASP A 117 2.83 15.41 -13.07
N GLU A 118 3.35 16.41 -12.33
CA GLU A 118 4.68 16.42 -11.72
C GLU A 118 4.74 15.56 -10.43
N TYR A 119 4.28 14.31 -10.51
CA TYR A 119 4.38 13.34 -9.41
C TYR A 119 4.64 11.90 -9.91
N GLU A 120 5.27 11.09 -9.07
CA GLU A 120 5.46 9.66 -9.30
C GLU A 120 4.70 8.85 -8.26
N ILE A 121 4.03 7.79 -8.72
CA ILE A 121 3.58 6.70 -7.85
C ILE A 121 4.20 5.40 -8.35
N ARG A 122 4.83 4.66 -7.43
CA ARG A 122 5.53 3.41 -7.71
C ARG A 122 5.03 2.29 -6.81
N ARG A 123 4.56 1.20 -7.41
CA ARG A 123 4.13 -0.04 -6.73
C ARG A 123 5.28 -1.04 -6.58
N TYR A 124 5.43 -1.64 -5.41
CA TYR A 124 6.40 -2.72 -5.18
C TYR A 124 5.73 -4.09 -5.25
N GLY A 125 5.51 -4.57 -6.48
CA GLY A 125 4.88 -5.88 -6.72
C GLY A 125 5.69 -7.05 -6.12
N ASP A 126 7.01 -6.96 -6.11
CA ASP A 126 7.88 -7.97 -5.49
C ASP A 126 7.73 -8.03 -3.96
N ALA A 127 7.20 -6.97 -3.35
CA ALA A 127 6.86 -6.93 -1.94
C ALA A 127 5.42 -7.40 -1.65
N PHE A 128 4.66 -7.80 -2.68
CA PHE A 128 3.31 -8.32 -2.49
C PHE A 128 3.34 -9.62 -1.68
N ASN A 129 2.67 -9.60 -0.53
CA ASN A 129 2.53 -10.78 0.31
C ASN A 129 1.16 -11.42 0.08
N LYS A 130 1.13 -12.58 -0.58
CA LYS A 130 -0.10 -13.34 -0.86
C LYS A 130 -0.84 -13.81 0.40
N GLU A 131 -0.13 -14.02 1.51
CA GLU A 131 -0.72 -14.49 2.77
C GLU A 131 -1.35 -13.33 3.54
N THR A 132 -0.65 -12.21 3.66
CA THR A 132 -1.15 -11.04 4.39
C THR A 132 -1.98 -10.09 3.53
N LYS A 133 -2.00 -10.32 2.21
CA LYS A 133 -2.62 -9.45 1.20
C LYS A 133 -2.18 -8.00 1.37
N GLU A 134 -0.86 -7.79 1.39
CA GLU A 134 -0.26 -6.47 1.59
C GLU A 134 0.45 -6.00 0.33
N VAL A 135 0.16 -4.77 -0.10
CA VAL A 135 0.80 -4.10 -1.25
C VAL A 135 1.38 -2.77 -0.79
N VAL A 136 2.61 -2.47 -1.21
CA VAL A 136 3.29 -1.22 -0.84
C VAL A 136 3.49 -0.33 -2.05
N TYR A 137 3.30 0.97 -1.83
CA TYR A 137 3.52 2.04 -2.79
C TYR A 137 4.52 3.05 -2.24
N ARG A 138 5.27 3.70 -3.13
CA ARG A 138 6.00 4.94 -2.88
C ARG A 138 5.35 6.06 -3.67
N VAL A 139 5.24 7.24 -3.07
CA VAL A 139 4.72 8.47 -3.69
C VAL A 139 5.74 9.60 -3.53
N GLU A 140 5.84 10.48 -4.53
CA GLU A 140 6.72 11.66 -4.56
C GLU A 140 6.13 12.69 -5.55
N PRO A 141 6.03 14.00 -5.26
CA PRO A 141 6.23 14.65 -3.94
C PRO A 141 5.24 14.19 -2.89
N TRP A 142 5.46 14.57 -1.63
CA TRP A 142 4.40 14.58 -0.62
C TRP A 142 4.10 16.00 -0.13
N ASN A 143 5.14 16.81 0.05
CA ASN A 143 5.06 18.13 0.63
C ASN A 143 5.15 19.25 -0.41
N GLU A 144 5.94 19.11 -1.47
CA GLU A 144 6.17 20.20 -2.41
C GLU A 144 5.30 20.08 -3.67
N TYR A 145 4.95 21.20 -4.30
CA TYR A 145 4.34 21.19 -5.64
C TYR A 145 5.35 20.89 -6.75
N LYS A 146 6.65 21.00 -6.43
CA LYS A 146 7.74 20.80 -7.37
C LYS A 146 8.79 19.99 -6.65
N THR A 147 9.09 18.81 -7.16
CA THR A 147 10.23 18.04 -6.68
C THR A 147 11.31 18.03 -7.75
N TYR A 148 12.54 18.17 -7.29
CA TYR A 148 13.70 17.79 -8.09
C TYR A 148 13.89 16.27 -7.94
N GLU A 149 14.40 15.59 -8.97
CA GLU A 149 14.80 14.18 -8.83
C GLU A 149 15.66 14.00 -7.56
N ASN A 150 15.24 13.10 -6.66
CA ASN A 150 15.85 12.85 -5.34
C ASN A 150 15.55 13.90 -4.26
N SER A 151 14.39 14.55 -4.33
CA SER A 151 13.94 15.59 -3.39
C SER A 151 13.91 15.20 -1.91
N GLY A 152 14.03 13.92 -1.55
CA GLY A 152 13.81 13.46 -0.18
C GLY A 152 12.34 13.52 0.25
N ASP A 153 11.48 14.09 -0.58
CA ASP A 153 10.05 14.29 -0.36
C ASP A 153 9.27 13.11 -0.92
N TYR A 154 9.35 11.99 -0.19
CA TYR A 154 8.66 10.76 -0.55
C TYR A 154 8.18 10.00 0.68
N ASN A 155 7.06 9.31 0.50
CA ASN A 155 6.42 8.53 1.55
C ASN A 155 6.01 7.16 1.02
N TYR A 156 5.78 6.23 1.94
CA TYR A 156 5.28 4.90 1.62
C TYR A 156 3.86 4.70 2.13
N ILE A 157 3.03 4.08 1.28
CA ILE A 157 1.65 3.70 1.60
C ILE A 157 1.59 2.18 1.59
N SER A 158 1.25 1.57 2.71
CA SER A 158 0.95 0.13 2.78
C SER A 158 -0.57 -0.08 2.79
N LEU A 159 -1.04 -0.88 1.84
CA LEU A 159 -2.44 -1.28 1.71
C LEU A 159 -2.62 -2.73 2.13
N ILE A 160 -3.70 -3.01 2.86
CA ILE A 160 -4.12 -4.35 3.25
C ILE A 160 -5.61 -4.56 2.93
N GLN A 161 -5.99 -5.79 2.61
CA GLN A 161 -7.40 -6.14 2.47
C GLN A 161 -8.02 -6.44 3.85
N ASN A 162 -9.11 -5.76 4.20
CA ASN A 162 -9.86 -5.99 5.43
C ASN A 162 -10.78 -7.23 5.34
N GLU A 163 -11.49 -7.55 6.44
CA GLU A 163 -12.40 -8.71 6.51
C GLU A 163 -13.57 -8.64 5.52
N ASP A 164 -13.97 -7.43 5.10
CA ASP A 164 -15.01 -7.20 4.09
C ASP A 164 -14.48 -7.30 2.65
N GLY A 165 -13.20 -7.62 2.46
CA GLY A 165 -12.56 -7.67 1.14
C GLY A 165 -12.19 -6.30 0.57
N LYS A 166 -12.29 -5.22 1.35
CA LYS A 166 -11.92 -3.86 0.92
C LYS A 166 -10.47 -3.55 1.22
N TRP A 167 -9.79 -2.91 0.27
CA TRP A 167 -8.44 -2.39 0.47
C TRP A 167 -8.47 -1.11 1.31
N VAL A 168 -7.67 -1.10 2.37
CA VAL A 168 -7.54 0.01 3.31
C VAL A 168 -6.08 0.30 3.59
N VAL A 169 -5.77 1.52 4.03
CA VAL A 169 -4.42 1.89 4.45
C VAL A 169 -4.11 1.28 5.80
N LYS A 170 -3.10 0.41 5.81
CA LYS A 170 -2.56 -0.24 7.00
C LYS A 170 -1.59 0.69 7.73
N GLU A 171 -0.71 1.33 6.96
CA GLU A 171 0.43 2.09 7.47
C GLU A 171 0.88 3.13 6.46
N PHE A 172 1.38 4.24 6.99
CA PHE A 172 1.99 5.33 6.24
C PHE A 172 3.35 5.63 6.87
N LEU A 173 4.42 5.63 6.07
CA LEU A 173 5.79 5.80 6.55
C LEU A 173 6.46 6.96 5.83
N GLU A 174 6.94 7.92 6.61
CA GLU A 174 7.71 9.05 6.10
C GLU A 174 9.17 8.66 5.87
N THR A 175 9.64 8.72 4.63
CA THR A 175 11.07 8.58 4.26
C THR A 175 11.81 7.31 4.76
N ILE A 176 11.11 6.37 5.40
CA ILE A 176 11.65 5.09 5.87
C ILE A 176 11.27 4.03 4.85
N ILE A 177 12.28 3.44 4.21
CA ILE A 177 12.09 2.33 3.27
C ILE A 177 11.61 1.11 4.08
N PRO A 178 10.43 0.55 3.80
CA PRO A 178 9.96 -0.67 4.45
C PRO A 178 10.92 -1.85 4.24
N ASP A 179 11.12 -2.69 5.25
CA ASP A 179 12.08 -3.81 5.22
C ASP A 179 11.90 -4.78 4.03
N GLN A 180 10.65 -4.92 3.55
CA GLN A 180 10.30 -5.71 2.36
C GLN A 180 10.78 -5.12 1.03
N ILE A 181 11.25 -3.87 1.01
CA ILE A 181 11.74 -3.16 -0.16
C ILE A 181 13.25 -3.03 -0.09
N LYS A 182 13.97 -3.72 -0.99
CA LYS A 182 15.44 -3.71 -1.04
C LYS A 182 16.01 -2.52 -1.80
N ASP A 183 15.28 -2.03 -2.79
CA ASP A 183 15.67 -0.92 -3.66
C ASP A 183 14.44 -0.04 -3.91
N LYS A 184 14.54 1.24 -3.56
CA LYS A 184 13.45 2.21 -3.75
C LYS A 184 13.08 2.44 -5.23
N ASN A 185 13.93 2.02 -6.17
CA ASN A 185 13.71 2.22 -7.61
C ASN A 185 13.23 0.95 -8.32
N SER A 186 13.13 -0.20 -7.63
CA SER A 186 12.82 -1.49 -8.29
C SER A 186 11.33 -1.71 -8.59
N GLY A 187 10.44 -0.85 -8.09
CA GLY A 187 9.00 -0.99 -8.28
C GLY A 187 8.50 -0.62 -9.69
N THR A 188 7.26 -0.99 -9.97
CA THR A 188 6.51 -0.60 -11.18
C THR A 188 5.99 0.82 -11.05
N ILE A 189 6.35 1.70 -12.00
CA ILE A 189 5.80 3.06 -12.07
C ILE A 189 4.35 2.97 -12.58
N ILE A 190 3.39 3.40 -11.76
CA ILE A 190 1.97 3.42 -12.14
C ILE A 190 1.51 4.83 -12.58
N HIS A 191 2.23 5.86 -12.14
CA HIS A 191 2.14 7.23 -12.65
C HIS A 191 3.58 7.75 -12.69
N ALA A 192 4.03 8.20 -13.86
CA ALA A 192 5.39 8.71 -14.06
C ALA A 192 5.39 10.23 -13.96
N TYR A 193 6.48 10.81 -13.46
CA TYR A 193 6.65 12.25 -13.46
C TYR A 193 6.65 12.79 -14.90
N GLU A 194 5.69 13.65 -15.23
CA GLU A 194 5.63 14.34 -16.52
C GLU A 194 5.97 15.83 -16.33
N SER A 195 7.16 16.25 -16.75
CA SER A 195 7.49 17.68 -16.77
C SER A 195 6.85 18.34 -17.99
N ASN A 196 5.88 19.22 -17.75
CA ASN A 196 5.37 20.11 -18.78
C ASN A 196 6.41 21.21 -19.06
N ASN A 197 7.18 21.06 -20.16
CA ASN A 197 8.11 22.06 -20.68
C ASN A 197 7.40 23.32 -21.23
#